data_AF-A0A9X8MH95-F1
#
_entry.id   AF-A0A9X8MH95-F1
#
_cell.length_a   1.000
_cell.length_b   1.000
_cell.length_c   1.000
_cell.angle_alpha   90.00
_cell.angle_beta   90.00
_cell.angle_gamma   90.00
#
_symmetry.space_group_name_H-M   'P 1'
#
loop_
_entity.id
_entity.type
_entity.pdbx_description
1 polymer ?
#
loop_
_entity_poly.entity_id
_entity_poly.type
_entity_poly.pdbx_seq_one_letter_code
_entity_poly.pdbx_strand_id
1 'polypeptide(L)'
;MLALSSSQTQTKTQRNVFQKGFTLIEMLITIIIIGIIAAILYPIINNMITSQANARKYMALAENIVHSASLMNQTMRAPLAVTGNPLTASGNTLLDAIIVGDKVSGLISTTYASRYATSGVRPMSDAVQITTAPTAGGSGTYTINDSTVSLVAISNRQMGVQYTNVPTELVQYIFEQREAGTFNGETARTTGVVRYSAVSGGNHATMTLVYDL
;
A
#
# COMPACT_ATOMS: atom_id res chain seq x y z
N MET A 1 -0.11 76.69 -54.48
CA MET A 1 0.38 75.51 -53.73
C MET A 1 -0.52 75.35 -52.51
N LEU A 2 -1.45 74.40 -52.59
CA LEU A 2 -2.49 74.13 -51.59
C LEU A 2 -1.90 73.54 -50.32
N ALA A 3 -2.40 73.95 -49.16
CA ALA A 3 -2.42 73.11 -47.97
C ALA A 3 -3.73 73.37 -47.20
N LEU A 4 -4.75 72.59 -47.53
CA LEU A 4 -5.96 72.44 -46.71
C LEU A 4 -5.57 71.62 -45.48
N SER A 5 -5.45 72.26 -44.32
CA SER A 5 -5.37 71.56 -43.03
C SER A 5 -6.77 71.51 -42.42
N SER A 6 -7.53 70.47 -42.74
CA SER A 6 -8.80 70.17 -42.06
C SER A 6 -8.50 69.58 -40.67
N SER A 7 -8.65 70.41 -39.64
CA SER A 7 -8.55 69.98 -38.24
C SER A 7 -9.86 69.27 -37.84
N GLN A 8 -9.90 67.95 -37.97
CA GLN A 8 -10.99 67.13 -37.44
C GLN A 8 -10.72 66.85 -35.96
N THR A 9 -11.29 67.67 -35.08
CA THR A 9 -11.35 67.37 -33.65
C THR A 9 -12.33 66.22 -33.44
N GLN A 10 -11.80 65.00 -33.39
CA GLN A 10 -12.57 63.80 -33.05
C GLN A 10 -13.09 63.91 -31.61
N THR A 11 -14.39 64.07 -31.46
CA THR A 11 -15.10 63.88 -30.19
C THR A 11 -15.00 62.41 -29.81
N LYS A 12 -13.98 62.08 -28.99
CA LYS A 12 -13.82 60.76 -28.38
C LYS A 12 -14.96 60.56 -27.38
N THR A 13 -16.06 59.95 -27.82
CA THR A 13 -17.13 59.47 -26.94
C THR A 13 -16.54 58.41 -26.02
N GLN A 14 -16.20 58.81 -24.79
CA GLN A 14 -15.81 57.91 -23.71
C GLN A 14 -17.04 57.06 -23.36
N ARG A 15 -17.10 55.83 -23.89
CA ARG A 15 -18.00 54.79 -23.37
C ARG A 15 -17.48 54.38 -22.00
N ASN A 16 -18.11 54.88 -20.93
CA ASN A 16 -17.98 54.29 -19.60
C ASN A 16 -18.62 52.90 -19.66
N VAL A 17 -17.80 51.88 -19.90
CA VAL A 17 -18.20 50.50 -19.67
C VAL A 17 -18.29 50.36 -18.16
N PHE A 18 -19.51 50.35 -17.62
CA PHE A 18 -19.74 50.00 -16.21
C PHE A 18 -19.18 48.59 -15.99
N GLN A 19 -17.96 48.50 -15.46
CA GLN A 19 -17.43 47.27 -14.90
C GLN A 19 -18.27 47.00 -13.65
N LYS A 20 -19.27 46.12 -13.79
CA LYS A 20 -20.03 45.58 -12.66
C LYS A 20 -19.03 44.82 -11.79
N GLY A 21 -18.58 45.45 -10.71
CA GLY A 21 -17.73 44.83 -9.71
C GLY A 21 -18.49 43.75 -8.94
N PHE A 22 -17.77 42.70 -8.57
CA PHE A 22 -18.24 41.60 -7.73
C PHE A 22 -18.85 42.14 -6.42
N THR A 23 -20.05 41.69 -6.08
CA THR A 23 -20.72 42.17 -4.87
C THR A 23 -20.27 41.39 -3.63
N LEU A 24 -20.31 42.01 -2.44
CA LEU A 24 -20.04 41.31 -1.18
C LEU A 24 -21.01 40.15 -0.95
N ILE A 25 -22.25 40.29 -1.39
CA ILE A 25 -23.26 39.24 -1.30
C ILE A 25 -22.91 38.05 -2.21
N GLU A 26 -22.35 38.26 -3.41
CA GLU A 26 -21.85 37.18 -4.27
C GLU A 26 -20.70 36.42 -3.62
N MET A 27 -19.74 37.13 -3.00
CA MET A 27 -18.66 36.47 -2.28
C MET A 27 -19.18 35.67 -1.09
N LEU A 28 -20.14 36.21 -0.33
CA LEU A 28 -20.76 35.53 0.81
C LEU A 28 -21.48 34.24 0.39
N ILE A 29 -22.30 34.31 -0.66
CA ILE A 29 -23.01 33.13 -1.15
C ILE A 29 -22.03 32.08 -1.68
N THR A 30 -20.97 32.51 -2.37
CA THR A 30 -19.96 31.62 -2.93
C THR A 30 -19.21 30.85 -1.85
N ILE A 31 -18.75 31.52 -0.78
CA ILE A 31 -18.07 30.82 0.33
C ILE A 31 -19.01 29.87 1.08
N ILE A 32 -20.30 30.20 1.19
CA ILE A 32 -21.31 29.31 1.78
C ILE A 32 -21.49 28.06 0.93
N ILE A 33 -21.64 28.21 -0.39
CA ILE A 33 -21.78 27.08 -1.32
C ILE A 33 -20.51 26.21 -1.31
N ILE A 34 -19.33 26.81 -1.37
CA ILE A 34 -18.05 26.07 -1.29
C ILE A 34 -17.95 25.35 0.06
N GLY A 35 -18.36 25.97 1.17
CA GLY A 35 -18.35 25.34 2.49
C GLY A 35 -19.25 24.10 2.58
N ILE A 36 -20.45 24.17 2.00
CA ILE A 36 -21.39 23.02 1.95
C ILE A 36 -20.81 21.90 1.08
N ILE A 37 -20.30 22.25 -0.10
CA ILE A 37 -19.67 21.29 -1.02
C ILE A 37 -18.47 20.62 -0.35
N ALA A 38 -17.60 21.40 0.28
CA ALA A 38 -16.42 20.91 0.98
C ALA A 38 -16.79 19.96 2.14
N ALA A 39 -17.84 20.26 2.91
CA ALA A 39 -18.29 19.41 4.02
C ALA A 39 -18.73 18.01 3.57
N ILE A 40 -19.37 17.89 2.40
CA ILE A 40 -19.81 16.60 1.83
C ILE A 40 -18.64 15.86 1.18
N LEU A 41 -17.75 16.57 0.47
CA LEU A 41 -16.63 15.98 -0.27
C LEU A 41 -15.46 15.56 0.62
N TYR A 42 -15.21 16.28 1.72
CA TYR A 42 -14.08 16.01 2.61
C TYR A 42 -13.99 14.56 3.11
N PRO A 43 -15.04 13.93 3.67
CA PRO A 43 -14.95 12.55 4.15
C PRO A 43 -14.68 11.55 3.01
N ILE A 44 -15.28 11.77 1.84
CA ILE A 44 -15.13 10.90 0.66
C ILE A 44 -13.69 10.93 0.15
N ILE A 45 -13.11 12.13 0.01
CA ILE A 45 -11.73 12.31 -0.45
C ILE A 45 -10.73 11.74 0.56
N ASN A 46 -10.94 11.99 1.85
CA ASN A 46 -10.04 11.52 2.89
C ASN A 46 -9.98 9.98 2.97
N ASN A 47 -11.13 9.31 2.83
CA ASN A 47 -11.20 7.85 2.83
C ASN A 47 -10.47 7.25 1.62
N MET A 48 -10.66 7.84 0.42
CA MET A 48 -9.94 7.40 -0.79
C MET A 48 -8.42 7.59 -0.69
N ILE A 49 -7.94 8.74 -0.19
CA ILE A 49 -6.50 8.98 -0.04
C ILE A 49 -5.90 7.99 0.97
N THR A 50 -6.62 7.71 2.05
CA THR A 50 -6.16 6.80 3.10
C THR A 50 -6.10 5.36 2.60
N SER A 51 -7.08 4.89 1.82
CA SER A 51 -7.08 3.54 1.25
C SER A 51 -5.95 3.34 0.25
N GLN A 52 -5.66 4.33 -0.61
CA GLN A 52 -4.53 4.28 -1.54
C GLN A 52 -3.17 4.26 -0.83
N ALA A 53 -2.99 5.11 0.18
CA ALA A 53 -1.76 5.14 0.97
C ALA A 53 -1.55 3.81 1.70
N ASN A 54 -2.62 3.25 2.27
CA ASN A 54 -2.57 1.95 2.93
C ASN A 54 -2.27 0.82 1.94
N ALA A 55 -2.91 0.79 0.77
CA ALA A 55 -2.62 -0.19 -0.26
C ALA A 55 -1.15 -0.20 -0.68
N ARG A 56 -0.54 0.99 -0.85
CA ARG A 56 0.90 1.11 -1.13
C ARG A 56 1.77 0.54 -0.01
N LYS A 57 1.42 0.76 1.26
CA LYS A 57 2.13 0.15 2.40
C LYS A 57 2.07 -1.37 2.37
N TYR A 58 0.90 -1.95 2.06
CA TYR A 58 0.74 -3.41 1.97
C TYR A 58 1.60 -3.96 0.82
N MET A 59 1.56 -3.34 -0.35
CA MET A 59 2.39 -3.77 -1.49
C MET A 59 3.88 -3.66 -1.18
N ALA A 60 4.35 -2.53 -0.63
CA ALA A 60 5.75 -2.31 -0.29
C ALA A 60 6.24 -3.27 0.79
N LEU A 61 5.42 -3.54 1.82
CA LEU A 61 5.74 -4.52 2.84
C LEU A 61 5.91 -5.91 2.22
N ALA A 62 4.96 -6.33 1.37
CA ALA A 62 5.04 -7.62 0.70
C ALA A 62 6.27 -7.75 -0.19
N GLU A 63 6.59 -6.72 -0.97
CA GLU A 63 7.78 -6.68 -1.81
C GLU A 63 9.07 -6.78 -1.00
N ASN A 64 9.18 -6.02 0.09
CA ASN A 64 10.34 -6.07 0.99
C ASN A 64 10.51 -7.43 1.67
N ILE A 65 9.40 -8.07 2.08
CA ILE A 65 9.43 -9.43 2.65
C ILE A 65 9.96 -10.42 1.61
N VAL A 66 9.43 -10.41 0.39
CA VAL A 66 9.86 -11.34 -0.66
C VAL A 66 11.30 -11.06 -1.11
N HIS A 67 11.69 -9.80 -1.21
CA HIS A 67 13.07 -9.42 -1.51
C HIS A 67 14.03 -9.97 -0.45
N SER A 68 13.70 -9.80 0.83
CA SER A 68 14.47 -10.36 1.94
C SER A 68 14.53 -11.89 1.86
N ALA A 69 13.40 -12.55 1.57
CA ALA A 69 13.36 -13.99 1.36
C ALA A 69 14.25 -14.45 0.19
N SER A 70 14.27 -13.73 -0.93
CA SER A 70 15.12 -14.06 -2.09
C SER A 70 16.61 -13.88 -1.76
N LEU A 71 16.99 -12.81 -1.06
CA LEU A 71 18.36 -12.62 -0.57
C LEU A 71 18.80 -13.75 0.38
N MET A 72 17.90 -14.16 1.28
CA MET A 72 18.14 -15.29 2.18
C MET A 72 18.32 -16.60 1.40
N ASN A 73 17.51 -16.83 0.37
CA ASN A 73 17.59 -18.03 -0.46
C ASN A 73 18.95 -18.12 -1.17
N GLN A 74 19.36 -17.01 -1.80
CA GLN A 74 20.64 -16.91 -2.53
C GLN A 74 21.85 -17.13 -1.62
N THR A 75 21.82 -16.60 -0.39
CA THR A 75 22.95 -16.65 0.56
C THR A 75 23.02 -17.96 1.35
N MET A 76 21.87 -18.58 1.65
CA MET A 76 21.80 -19.81 2.44
C MET A 76 22.01 -21.07 1.60
N ARG A 77 21.70 -21.02 0.30
CA ARG A 77 21.75 -22.17 -0.62
C ARG A 77 20.95 -23.38 -0.10
N ALA A 78 19.86 -23.09 0.62
CA ALA A 78 18.98 -24.07 1.24
C ALA A 78 17.51 -23.76 0.89
N PRO A 79 16.63 -24.78 0.75
CA PRO A 79 15.22 -24.55 0.50
C PRO A 79 14.59 -23.75 1.64
N LEU A 80 14.00 -22.59 1.31
CA LEU A 80 13.26 -21.79 2.28
C LEU A 80 11.80 -22.24 2.30
N ALA A 81 11.48 -23.18 3.19
CA ALA A 81 10.10 -23.48 3.51
C ALA A 81 9.49 -22.33 4.32
N VAL A 82 8.23 -21.97 4.03
CA VAL A 82 7.51 -20.94 4.78
C VAL A 82 7.30 -21.37 6.24
N THR A 83 6.87 -22.62 6.42
CA THR A 83 6.70 -23.29 7.71
C THR A 83 7.77 -24.36 7.87
N GLY A 84 8.42 -24.44 9.04
CA GLY A 84 9.48 -25.43 9.28
C GLY A 84 10.80 -25.12 8.56
N ASN A 85 11.13 -23.85 8.39
CA ASN A 85 12.36 -23.40 7.74
C ASN A 85 13.60 -23.90 8.50
N PRO A 86 14.59 -24.56 7.84
CA PRO A 86 15.82 -25.02 8.51
C PRO A 86 16.70 -23.87 9.05
N LEU A 87 16.49 -22.64 8.57
CA LEU A 87 17.14 -21.44 9.09
C LEU A 87 16.74 -21.14 10.53
N THR A 88 15.48 -21.39 10.88
CA THR A 88 14.92 -21.00 12.18
C THR A 88 14.82 -22.19 13.12
N ALA A 89 14.64 -21.94 14.41
CA ALA A 89 14.30 -23.01 15.35
C ALA A 89 12.99 -23.73 14.94
N SER A 90 12.89 -25.01 15.30
CA SER A 90 11.71 -25.83 14.99
C SER A 90 10.46 -25.23 15.62
N GLY A 91 9.47 -24.86 14.81
CA GLY A 91 8.24 -24.18 15.26
C GLY A 91 8.19 -22.68 14.91
N ASN A 92 9.27 -22.12 14.39
CA ASN A 92 9.30 -20.80 13.78
C ASN A 92 9.08 -20.85 12.26
N THR A 93 8.76 -19.70 11.70
CA THR A 93 8.54 -19.50 10.27
C THR A 93 9.67 -18.68 9.64
N LEU A 94 9.78 -18.74 8.30
CA LEU A 94 10.66 -17.82 7.57
C LEU A 94 10.32 -16.35 7.86
N LEU A 95 9.04 -16.03 8.09
CA LEU A 95 8.62 -14.67 8.39
C LEU A 95 9.23 -14.18 9.70
N ASP A 96 9.37 -15.03 10.72
CA ASP A 96 10.04 -14.66 11.97
C ASP A 96 11.49 -14.22 11.74
N ALA A 97 12.22 -14.95 10.88
CA ALA A 97 13.60 -14.60 10.53
C ALA A 97 13.71 -13.31 9.69
N ILE A 98 12.70 -13.00 8.88
CA ILE A 98 12.66 -11.77 8.08
C ILE A 98 12.32 -10.56 8.95
N ILE A 99 11.32 -10.68 9.82
CA ILE A 99 10.84 -9.56 10.64
C ILE A 99 11.78 -9.31 11.82
N VAL A 100 12.16 -10.35 12.56
CA VAL A 100 12.86 -10.21 13.84
C VAL A 100 14.33 -10.61 13.73
N GLY A 101 14.63 -11.63 12.93
CA GLY A 101 16.01 -12.04 12.68
C GLY A 101 16.75 -12.50 13.92
N ASP A 102 17.96 -12.00 14.13
CA ASP A 102 18.81 -12.32 15.28
C ASP A 102 18.49 -11.50 16.54
N LYS A 103 17.51 -10.59 16.48
CA LYS A 103 17.05 -9.81 17.66
C LYS A 103 16.47 -10.70 18.77
N VAL A 104 16.02 -11.91 18.42
CA VAL A 104 15.59 -12.93 19.38
C VAL A 104 16.63 -14.04 19.42
N SER A 105 17.24 -14.22 20.59
CA SER A 105 18.22 -15.27 20.81
C SER A 105 17.61 -16.65 20.56
N GLY A 106 18.33 -17.49 19.82
CA GLY A 106 17.88 -18.85 19.48
C GLY A 106 16.80 -18.91 18.40
N LEU A 107 16.41 -17.80 17.77
CA LEU A 107 15.50 -17.81 16.62
C LEU A 107 16.18 -18.39 15.38
N ILE A 108 17.41 -17.94 15.10
CA ILE A 108 18.22 -18.41 13.98
C ILE A 108 19.03 -19.63 14.44
N SER A 109 18.93 -20.72 13.70
CA SER A 109 19.69 -21.95 13.91
C SER A 109 21.19 -21.69 13.86
N THR A 110 21.94 -22.31 14.77
CA THR A 110 23.40 -22.16 14.87
C THR A 110 24.12 -22.57 13.59
N THR A 111 23.58 -23.54 12.85
CA THR A 111 24.07 -23.98 11.53
C THR A 111 24.06 -22.85 10.50
N TYR A 112 23.11 -21.92 10.60
CA TYR A 112 22.88 -20.87 9.61
C TYR A 112 23.19 -19.46 10.12
N ALA A 113 23.50 -19.29 11.41
CA ALA A 113 23.75 -17.99 12.03
C ALA A 113 24.82 -17.15 11.31
N SER A 114 25.95 -17.74 10.93
CA SER A 114 27.01 -17.03 10.18
C SER A 114 26.56 -16.60 8.77
N ARG A 115 25.76 -17.43 8.10
CA ARG A 115 25.21 -17.11 6.77
C ARG A 115 24.17 -16.00 6.85
N TYR A 116 23.30 -16.04 7.87
CA TYR A 116 22.34 -14.98 8.14
C TYR A 116 23.05 -13.65 8.39
N ALA A 117 24.07 -13.63 9.25
CA ALA A 117 24.86 -12.42 9.52
C ALA A 117 25.55 -11.86 8.27
N THR A 118 25.99 -12.73 7.35
CA THR A 118 26.65 -12.33 6.09
C THR A 118 25.66 -11.99 4.97
N SER A 119 24.38 -12.35 5.12
CA SER A 119 23.36 -12.12 4.09
C SER A 119 23.02 -10.65 3.87
N GLY A 120 23.35 -9.79 4.83
CA GLY A 120 23.01 -8.36 4.80
C GLY A 120 21.51 -8.06 4.97
N VAL A 121 20.70 -9.09 5.22
CA VAL A 121 19.27 -8.96 5.47
C VAL A 121 19.09 -8.19 6.78
N ARG A 122 18.35 -7.08 6.70
CA ARG A 122 18.05 -6.25 7.87
C ARG A 122 16.67 -6.66 8.40
N PRO A 123 16.54 -6.98 9.70
CA PRO A 123 15.25 -7.31 10.28
C PRO A 123 14.23 -6.20 10.05
N MET A 124 13.04 -6.56 9.60
CA MET A 124 11.96 -5.64 9.25
C MET A 124 11.02 -5.31 10.42
N SER A 125 11.53 -5.32 11.67
CA SER A 125 10.71 -5.14 12.87
C SER A 125 9.90 -3.84 12.90
N ASP A 126 10.38 -2.81 12.20
CA ASP A 126 9.77 -1.48 12.20
C ASP A 126 8.73 -1.33 11.07
N ALA A 127 8.65 -2.30 10.16
CA ALA A 127 7.72 -2.30 9.04
C ALA A 127 6.35 -2.91 9.39
N VAL A 128 6.25 -3.58 10.54
CA VAL A 128 5.04 -4.24 11.04
C VAL A 128 4.87 -3.96 12.52
N GLN A 129 3.65 -4.09 13.02
CA GLN A 129 3.40 -4.20 14.45
C GLN A 129 3.59 -5.65 14.88
N ILE A 130 4.40 -5.88 15.92
CA ILE A 130 4.61 -7.20 16.52
C ILE A 130 3.55 -7.39 17.60
N THR A 131 2.51 -8.19 17.31
CA THR A 131 1.42 -8.48 18.26
C THR A 131 1.83 -9.57 19.25
N THR A 132 2.52 -10.59 18.76
CA THR A 132 3.18 -11.61 19.58
C THR A 132 4.62 -11.76 19.11
N ALA A 133 5.58 -11.48 19.99
CA ALA A 133 6.99 -11.70 19.66
C ALA A 133 7.27 -13.20 19.51
N PRO A 134 8.07 -13.61 18.50
CA PRO A 134 8.49 -14.99 18.39
C PRO A 134 9.44 -15.36 19.52
N THR A 135 9.48 -16.64 19.86
CA THR A 135 10.48 -17.25 20.75
C THR A 135 11.16 -18.40 20.02
N ALA A 136 12.24 -18.95 20.59
CA ALA A 136 12.84 -20.17 20.07
C ALA A 136 11.81 -21.31 20.07
N GLY A 137 11.36 -21.69 18.88
CA GLY A 137 10.33 -22.70 18.65
C GLY A 137 8.88 -22.24 18.77
N GLY A 138 8.65 -20.93 18.98
CA GLY A 138 7.33 -20.31 18.99
C GLY A 138 7.22 -19.22 17.93
N SER A 139 6.30 -19.38 16.97
CA SER A 139 6.08 -18.39 15.91
C SER A 139 5.51 -17.08 16.45
N GLY A 140 5.91 -15.96 15.83
CA GLY A 140 5.36 -14.64 16.13
C GLY A 140 4.06 -14.36 15.37
N THR A 141 3.39 -13.27 15.74
CA THR A 141 2.26 -12.72 14.98
C THR A 141 2.52 -11.26 14.66
N TYR A 142 2.31 -10.90 13.40
CA TYR A 142 2.67 -9.60 12.85
C TYR A 142 1.45 -8.98 12.17
N THR A 143 1.21 -7.69 12.39
CA THR A 143 0.11 -6.96 11.76
C THR A 143 0.59 -5.72 11.02
N ILE A 144 -0.14 -5.34 9.99
CA ILE A 144 -0.09 -4.01 9.38
C ILE A 144 -1.48 -3.43 9.49
N ASN A 145 -1.62 -2.31 10.19
CA ASN A 145 -2.91 -1.84 10.69
C ASN A 145 -3.63 -3.01 11.42
N ASP A 146 -4.81 -3.40 10.96
CA ASP A 146 -5.62 -4.49 11.54
C ASP A 146 -5.49 -5.83 10.79
N SER A 147 -4.61 -5.92 9.79
CA SER A 147 -4.41 -7.12 8.99
C SER A 147 -3.21 -7.94 9.47
N THR A 148 -3.42 -9.22 9.79
CA THR A 148 -2.32 -10.13 10.09
C THR A 148 -1.55 -10.47 8.82
N VAL A 149 -0.23 -10.45 8.90
CA VAL A 149 0.69 -10.79 7.80
C VAL A 149 1.19 -12.21 7.99
N SER A 150 1.11 -13.02 6.95
CA SER A 150 1.69 -14.36 6.90
C SER A 150 2.35 -14.62 5.55
N LEU A 151 3.29 -15.56 5.53
CA LEU A 151 3.82 -16.10 4.29
C LEU A 151 3.03 -17.36 3.91
N VAL A 152 2.88 -17.59 2.62
CA VAL A 152 2.23 -18.79 2.06
C VAL A 152 3.06 -19.32 0.91
N ALA A 153 3.32 -20.63 0.88
CA ALA A 153 3.97 -21.26 -0.24
C ALA A 153 2.98 -21.38 -1.42
N ILE A 154 3.36 -20.88 -2.59
CA ILE A 154 2.51 -20.94 -3.79
C ILE A 154 3.02 -22.01 -4.75
N SER A 155 4.31 -21.97 -5.06
CA SER A 155 5.02 -23.00 -5.82
C SER A 155 6.51 -22.95 -5.47
N ASN A 156 7.31 -23.84 -6.07
CA ASN A 156 8.77 -23.84 -5.85
C ASN A 156 9.48 -22.56 -6.33
N ARG A 157 8.81 -21.73 -7.15
CA ARG A 157 9.35 -20.47 -7.68
C ARG A 157 8.55 -19.25 -7.22
N GLN A 158 7.53 -19.45 -6.38
CA GLN A 158 6.59 -18.39 -6.01
C GLN A 158 6.26 -18.41 -4.53
N MET A 159 6.22 -17.21 -3.96
CA MET A 159 5.83 -16.98 -2.58
C MET A 159 4.65 -16.01 -2.52
N GLY A 160 3.73 -16.28 -1.61
CA GLY A 160 2.60 -15.42 -1.31
C GLY A 160 2.86 -14.67 0.00
N VAL A 161 2.61 -13.37 0.01
CA VAL A 161 2.41 -12.61 1.24
C VAL A 161 0.92 -12.45 1.43
N GLN A 162 0.39 -13.07 2.48
CA GLN A 162 -1.03 -13.09 2.80
C GLN A 162 -1.35 -12.10 3.92
N TYR A 163 -2.46 -11.41 3.75
CA TYR A 163 -3.07 -10.48 4.68
C TYR A 163 -4.45 -10.99 5.05
N THR A 164 -4.85 -10.84 6.30
CA THR A 164 -6.21 -11.13 6.76
C THR A 164 -7.04 -9.86 6.96
N ASN A 165 -8.36 -10.00 6.93
CA ASN A 165 -9.30 -8.92 7.26
C ASN A 165 -9.03 -7.63 6.45
N VAL A 166 -8.96 -7.74 5.13
CA VAL A 166 -8.57 -6.62 4.25
C VAL A 166 -9.83 -5.96 3.67
N PRO A 167 -10.04 -4.64 3.82
CA PRO A 167 -11.19 -3.96 3.24
C PRO A 167 -11.26 -4.09 1.71
N THR A 168 -12.46 -4.25 1.16
CA THR A 168 -12.66 -4.40 -0.30
C THR A 168 -12.06 -3.25 -1.12
N GLU A 169 -12.16 -2.01 -0.65
CA GLU A 169 -11.57 -0.86 -1.35
C GLU A 169 -10.05 -1.00 -1.52
N LEU A 170 -9.37 -1.56 -0.51
CA LEU A 170 -7.92 -1.78 -0.54
C LEU A 170 -7.58 -2.91 -1.52
N VAL A 171 -8.32 -4.03 -1.47
CA VAL A 171 -8.13 -5.16 -2.40
C VAL A 171 -8.35 -4.70 -3.84
N GLN A 172 -9.42 -3.94 -4.09
CA GLN A 172 -9.73 -3.39 -5.40
C GLN A 172 -8.60 -2.50 -5.91
N TYR A 173 -8.13 -1.56 -5.11
CA TYR A 173 -7.04 -0.68 -5.53
C TYR A 173 -5.77 -1.49 -5.84
N ILE A 174 -5.39 -2.45 -4.99
CA ILE A 174 -4.22 -3.29 -5.26
C ILE A 174 -4.41 -4.11 -6.53
N PHE A 175 -5.60 -4.65 -6.74
CA PHE A 175 -5.95 -5.39 -7.95
C PHE A 175 -5.73 -4.54 -9.20
N GLU A 176 -6.31 -3.35 -9.26
CA GLU A 176 -6.20 -2.43 -10.40
C GLU A 176 -4.75 -1.99 -10.67
N GLN A 177 -3.88 -1.97 -9.65
CA GLN A 177 -2.46 -1.61 -9.80
C GLN A 177 -1.59 -2.77 -10.28
N ARG A 178 -2.02 -4.02 -10.07
CA ARG A 178 -1.17 -5.22 -10.21
C ARG A 178 -1.66 -6.19 -11.27
N GLU A 179 -2.93 -6.09 -11.64
CA GLU A 179 -3.62 -7.01 -12.53
C GLU A 179 -4.45 -6.21 -13.53
N ALA A 180 -4.53 -6.72 -14.75
CA ALA A 180 -5.49 -6.23 -15.72
C ALA A 180 -6.83 -6.95 -15.53
N GLY A 181 -7.92 -6.25 -15.81
CA GLY A 181 -9.28 -6.81 -15.85
C GLY A 181 -10.24 -6.12 -14.89
N THR A 182 -11.43 -6.70 -14.75
CA THR A 182 -12.49 -6.17 -13.88
C THR A 182 -12.38 -6.79 -12.51
N PHE A 183 -12.28 -5.96 -11.48
CA PHE A 183 -12.37 -6.43 -10.10
C PHE A 183 -13.77 -6.96 -9.81
N ASN A 184 -13.86 -8.18 -9.27
CA ASN A 184 -15.08 -8.76 -8.72
C ASN A 184 -14.80 -9.25 -7.30
N GLY A 185 -15.23 -8.48 -6.30
CA GLY A 185 -15.01 -8.79 -4.90
C GLY A 185 -15.96 -9.85 -4.31
N GLU A 186 -17.08 -10.12 -4.97
CA GLU A 186 -18.09 -11.09 -4.51
C GLU A 186 -17.66 -12.53 -4.71
N THR A 187 -16.78 -12.78 -5.69
CA THR A 187 -16.27 -14.11 -6.00
C THR A 187 -14.81 -14.25 -5.56
N ALA A 188 -14.49 -15.34 -4.88
CA ALA A 188 -13.11 -15.62 -4.51
C ALA A 188 -12.23 -15.80 -5.76
N ARG A 189 -11.04 -15.20 -5.75
CA ARG A 189 -10.04 -15.34 -6.80
C ARG A 189 -8.82 -16.07 -6.25
N THR A 190 -8.50 -17.22 -6.85
CA THR A 190 -7.39 -18.10 -6.40
C THR A 190 -6.22 -18.15 -7.39
N THR A 191 -6.28 -17.38 -8.47
CA THR A 191 -5.29 -17.31 -9.55
C THR A 191 -4.77 -15.89 -9.77
N GLY A 192 -3.61 -15.76 -10.43
CA GLY A 192 -2.93 -14.49 -10.65
C GLY A 192 -2.01 -14.07 -9.50
N VAL A 193 -1.50 -12.85 -9.61
CA VAL A 193 -0.61 -12.18 -8.65
C VAL A 193 -1.37 -11.56 -7.47
N VAL A 194 -2.64 -11.24 -7.65
CA VAL A 194 -3.54 -10.82 -6.55
C VAL A 194 -4.65 -11.86 -6.39
N ARG A 195 -4.65 -12.56 -5.26
CA ARG A 195 -5.65 -13.57 -4.89
C ARG A 195 -6.41 -13.11 -3.66
N TYR A 196 -7.70 -13.36 -3.58
CA TYR A 196 -8.54 -12.90 -2.46
C TYR A 196 -9.76 -13.81 -2.23
N SER A 197 -10.26 -13.87 -1.00
CA SER A 197 -11.52 -14.55 -0.68
C SER A 197 -12.73 -13.76 -1.21
N ALA A 198 -13.92 -14.34 -1.26
CA ALA A 198 -15.13 -13.52 -1.45
C ALA A 198 -15.27 -12.50 -0.29
N VAL A 199 -15.86 -11.34 -0.58
CA VAL A 199 -16.16 -10.32 0.43
C VAL A 199 -17.22 -10.81 1.40
N SER A 200 -17.04 -10.52 2.68
CA SER A 200 -18.03 -10.71 3.74
C SER A 200 -17.96 -9.53 4.70
N GLY A 201 -19.08 -8.82 4.90
CA GLY A 201 -19.12 -7.65 5.78
C GLY A 201 -18.22 -6.49 5.35
N GLY A 202 -17.97 -6.33 4.04
CA GLY A 202 -17.11 -5.27 3.48
C GLY A 202 -15.61 -5.61 3.44
N ASN A 203 -15.23 -6.77 3.97
CA ASN A 203 -13.84 -7.20 4.07
C ASN A 203 -13.62 -8.56 3.38
N HIS A 204 -12.42 -8.76 2.85
CA HIS A 204 -11.92 -10.04 2.41
C HIS A 204 -11.22 -10.73 3.59
N ALA A 205 -11.65 -11.95 3.90
CA ALA A 205 -11.04 -12.77 4.95
C ALA A 205 -9.53 -12.97 4.67
N THR A 206 -9.17 -13.16 3.40
CA THR A 206 -7.77 -13.23 2.97
C THR A 206 -7.54 -12.46 1.67
N MET A 207 -6.36 -11.85 1.56
CA MET A 207 -5.77 -11.33 0.32
C MET A 207 -4.31 -11.81 0.26
N THR A 208 -3.88 -12.41 -0.84
CA THR A 208 -2.51 -12.90 -1.04
C THR A 208 -1.89 -12.23 -2.26
N LEU A 209 -0.75 -11.59 -2.06
CA LEU A 209 0.10 -11.04 -3.12
C LEU A 209 1.17 -12.06 -3.47
N VAL A 210 1.13 -12.58 -4.68
CA VAL A 210 2.06 -13.59 -5.17
C VAL A 210 3.20 -12.90 -5.91
N TYR A 211 4.41 -13.36 -5.63
CA TYR A 211 5.65 -12.91 -6.25
C TYR A 211 6.50 -14.11 -6.66
N ASP A 212 7.30 -13.92 -7.69
CA ASP A 212 8.34 -14.87 -8.07
C ASP A 212 9.58 -14.69 -7.16
N LEU A 213 10.28 -15.80 -6.88
CA LEU A 213 11.46 -15.88 -6.00
C LEU A 213 12.80 -15.83 -6.76
#